data_AF-A0A172Y4A7-F1
#
_entry.id   AF-A0A172Y4A7-F1
#
_cell.length_a   1.000
_cell.length_b   1.000
_cell.length_c   1.000
_cell.angle_alpha   90.00
_cell.angle_beta   90.00
_cell.angle_gamma   90.00
#
_symmetry.space_group_name_H-M   'P 1'
#
loop_
_entity.id
_entity.type
_entity.pdbx_description
1 polymer ?
#
loop_
_entity_poly.entity_id
_entity_poly.type
_entity_poly.pdbx_seq_one_letter_code
_entity_poly.pdbx_strand_id
1 'polypeptide(L)'
;MFKTPWIRWATVVGFALGGFFDGILLHQILQWHHLLSLVPEVSSLRFQVLWDGYFHALMYIIAAAGLWGLWRARDQVIGRWGLQTLGAILIGFGIWHAIDSVLSHWVLGIHRIKLDSPNPLVWDLIWFFAFGVLPLIVGFLLMRRGTGEPGLRSPTTTVMLLGLLTVGMGLWAMQQPQDQPEFTTVVFRPGDGQEAAIRAMFATDARLVWSDTEMSVFVFSVAPSRRWSFYQHGALLVSGSGLPAGCFDWSRA
;
A
#
# COMPACT_ATOMS: atom_id res chain seq x y z
N MET A 1 22.17 -20.00 -12.15
CA MET A 1 20.95 -19.89 -11.32
C MET A 1 19.71 -19.59 -12.15
N PHE A 2 19.82 -18.76 -13.19
CA PHE A 2 18.76 -18.39 -14.15
C PHE A 2 18.54 -19.40 -15.30
N LYS A 3 18.37 -20.69 -14.96
CA LYS A 3 18.34 -21.75 -15.98
C LYS A 3 17.08 -21.77 -16.84
N THR A 4 15.98 -21.17 -16.36
CA THR A 4 14.72 -21.06 -17.13
C THR A 4 14.38 -19.60 -17.41
N PRO A 5 13.72 -19.31 -18.55
CA PRO A 5 13.22 -17.96 -18.85
C PRO A 5 12.30 -17.42 -17.75
N TRP A 6 11.44 -18.27 -17.17
CA TRP A 6 10.54 -17.88 -16.09
C TRP A 6 11.27 -17.33 -14.87
N ILE A 7 12.31 -18.00 -14.38
CA ILE A 7 13.07 -17.56 -13.20
C ILE A 7 13.75 -16.21 -13.46
N ARG A 8 14.23 -15.97 -14.69
CA ARG A 8 14.78 -14.66 -15.09
C ARG A 8 13.72 -13.57 -14.95
N TRP A 9 12.56 -13.78 -15.55
CA TRP A 9 11.50 -12.80 -15.56
C TRP A 9 10.87 -12.58 -14.17
N ALA A 10 10.81 -13.62 -13.33
CA ALA A 10 10.43 -13.49 -11.93
C ALA A 10 11.41 -12.60 -11.14
N THR A 11 12.71 -12.71 -11.40
CA THR A 11 13.71 -11.81 -10.81
C THR A 11 13.57 -10.37 -11.32
N VAL A 12 13.25 -10.18 -12.60
CA VAL A 12 12.96 -8.82 -13.15
C VAL A 12 11.75 -8.19 -12.44
N VAL A 13 10.68 -8.97 -12.22
CA VAL A 13 9.53 -8.51 -11.44
C VAL A 13 9.95 -8.16 -10.01
N GLY A 14 10.74 -9.01 -9.36
CA GLY A 14 11.28 -8.75 -8.02
C GLY A 14 12.08 -7.45 -7.92
N PHE A 15 12.91 -7.15 -8.93
CA PHE A 15 13.69 -5.92 -9.00
C PHE A 15 12.78 -4.69 -9.03
N ALA A 16 11.76 -4.70 -9.88
CA ALA A 16 10.78 -3.60 -9.94
C ALA A 16 10.01 -3.46 -8.63
N LEU A 17 9.61 -4.57 -8.00
CA LEU A 17 8.96 -4.55 -6.68
C LEU A 17 9.86 -3.95 -5.59
N GLY A 18 11.17 -4.18 -5.66
CA GLY A 18 12.14 -3.52 -4.79
C GLY A 18 12.10 -2.01 -4.96
N GLY A 19 12.15 -1.53 -6.20
CA GLY A 19 12.08 -0.10 -6.50
C GLY A 19 10.75 0.55 -6.10
N PHE A 20 9.62 -0.14 -6.32
CA PHE A 20 8.33 0.34 -5.82
C PHE A 20 8.26 0.38 -4.30
N PHE A 21 8.79 -0.63 -3.62
CA PHE A 21 8.79 -0.66 -2.16
C PHE A 21 9.56 0.54 -1.59
N ASP A 22 10.75 0.80 -2.13
CA ASP A 22 11.57 1.95 -1.78
C ASP A 22 10.87 3.28 -2.09
N GLY A 23 10.43 3.47 -3.33
CA GLY A 23 9.79 4.70 -3.77
C GLY A 23 8.46 5.01 -3.06
N ILE A 24 7.64 4.00 -2.76
CA ILE A 24 6.37 4.21 -2.07
C ILE A 24 6.63 4.37 -0.57
N LEU A 25 7.36 3.45 0.06
CA LEU A 25 7.54 3.48 1.50
C LEU A 25 8.43 4.64 1.93
N LEU A 26 9.61 4.80 1.32
CA LEU A 26 10.60 5.77 1.77
C LEU A 26 10.36 7.15 1.19
N HIS A 27 9.99 7.28 -0.09
CA HIS A 27 9.81 8.61 -0.69
C HIS A 27 8.43 9.21 -0.43
N GLN A 28 7.37 8.40 -0.38
CA GLN A 28 6.00 8.92 -0.32
C GLN A 28 5.37 8.81 1.08
N ILE A 29 5.44 7.65 1.71
CA ILE A 29 4.79 7.40 3.02
C ILE A 29 5.63 7.99 4.15
N LEU A 30 6.89 7.55 4.27
CA LEU A 30 7.78 7.99 5.33
C LEU A 30 8.48 9.31 5.01
N GLN A 31 8.63 9.62 3.72
CA GLN A 31 9.30 10.82 3.22
C GLN A 31 10.70 11.03 3.80
N TRP A 32 11.42 9.94 4.07
CA TRP A 32 12.76 9.99 4.67
C TRP A 32 13.81 10.51 3.69
N HIS A 33 13.59 10.27 2.39
CA HIS A 33 14.36 10.81 1.30
C HIS A 33 13.58 10.70 -0.02
N HIS A 34 13.97 11.52 -0.99
CA HIS A 34 13.64 11.42 -2.41
C HIS A 34 14.86 10.97 -3.22
N LEU A 35 14.65 10.52 -4.47
CA LEU A 35 15.69 9.99 -5.35
C LEU A 35 16.91 10.90 -5.50
N LEU A 36 16.72 12.22 -5.51
CA LEU A 36 17.79 13.19 -5.76
C LEU A 36 17.96 14.16 -4.59
N SER A 37 17.67 13.71 -3.37
CA SER A 37 17.65 14.56 -2.16
C SER A 37 18.92 15.38 -1.94
N LEU A 38 20.08 14.83 -2.31
CA LEU A 38 21.39 15.45 -2.12
C LEU A 38 21.94 16.08 -3.40
N VAL A 39 21.14 16.18 -4.47
CA VAL A 39 21.52 16.85 -5.72
C VAL A 39 21.08 18.32 -5.65
N PRO A 40 22.03 19.29 -5.53
CA PRO A 40 21.70 20.69 -5.24
C PRO A 40 20.77 21.36 -6.26
N GLU A 41 20.90 20.99 -7.54
CA GLU A 41 20.16 21.56 -8.67
C GLU A 41 18.66 21.24 -8.65
N VAL A 42 18.24 20.22 -7.88
CA VAL A 42 16.85 19.73 -7.80
C VAL A 42 16.31 19.74 -6.37
N SER A 43 16.79 20.66 -5.54
CA SER A 43 16.44 20.75 -4.11
C SER A 43 14.98 21.10 -3.80
N SER A 44 14.20 21.61 -4.77
CA SER A 44 12.80 21.94 -4.54
C SER A 44 11.94 20.68 -4.45
N LEU A 45 10.98 20.66 -3.51
CA LEU A 45 10.06 19.53 -3.32
C LEU A 45 9.34 19.13 -4.61
N ARG A 46 8.96 20.11 -5.44
CA ARG A 46 8.33 19.85 -6.74
C ARG A 46 9.23 19.02 -7.66
N PHE A 47 10.52 19.33 -7.73
CA PHE A 47 11.46 18.57 -8.57
C PHE A 47 11.78 17.20 -7.98
N GLN A 48 11.88 17.09 -6.66
CA GLN A 48 12.06 15.79 -5.98
C GLN A 48 10.89 14.85 -6.28
N VAL A 49 9.65 15.30 -6.07
CA VAL A 49 8.44 14.52 -6.37
C VAL A 49 8.33 14.18 -7.86
N LEU A 50 8.74 15.08 -8.75
CA LEU A 50 8.79 14.81 -10.20
C LEU A 50 9.74 13.66 -10.53
N TRP A 51 10.96 13.69 -9.98
CA TRP A 51 11.97 12.66 -10.23
C TRP A 51 11.62 11.33 -9.58
N ASP A 52 10.96 11.33 -8.42
CA ASP A 52 10.34 10.13 -7.86
C ASP A 52 9.30 9.55 -8.82
N GLY A 53 8.49 10.39 -9.45
CA GLY A 53 7.52 9.97 -10.47
C GLY A 53 8.19 9.30 -11.67
N TYR A 54 9.28 9.87 -12.19
CA TYR A 54 10.06 9.25 -13.27
C TYR A 54 10.70 7.93 -12.85
N PHE A 55 11.18 7.83 -11.62
CA PHE A 55 11.70 6.59 -11.06
C PHE A 55 10.60 5.51 -11.00
N HIS A 56 9.40 5.84 -10.53
CA HIS A 56 8.26 4.91 -10.54
C HIS A 56 7.86 4.52 -11.96
N ALA A 57 7.85 5.46 -12.91
CA ALA A 57 7.57 5.17 -14.31
C ALA A 57 8.57 4.16 -14.89
N LEU A 58 9.86 4.31 -14.57
CA LEU A 58 10.88 3.32 -14.93
C LEU A 58 10.60 1.95 -14.30
N MET A 59 10.24 1.90 -13.02
CA MET A 59 9.87 0.65 -12.34
C MET A 59 8.64 -0.01 -12.99
N TYR A 60 7.66 0.77 -13.46
CA TYR A 60 6.51 0.24 -14.22
C TYR A 60 6.93 -0.39 -15.53
N ILE A 61 7.85 0.23 -16.28
CA ILE A 61 8.37 -0.34 -17.53
C ILE A 61 9.08 -1.68 -17.25
N ILE A 62 9.94 -1.73 -16.22
CA ILE A 62 10.64 -2.96 -15.82
C ILE A 62 9.64 -4.03 -15.38
N ALA A 63 8.64 -3.67 -14.56
CA ALA A 63 7.59 -4.59 -14.13
C ALA A 63 6.79 -5.13 -15.31
N ALA A 64 6.38 -4.27 -16.26
CA ALA A 64 5.65 -4.67 -17.46
C ALA A 64 6.47 -5.65 -18.32
N ALA A 65 7.76 -5.38 -18.51
CA ALA A 65 8.67 -6.30 -19.21
C ALA A 65 8.79 -7.65 -18.49
N GLY A 66 8.94 -7.63 -17.15
CA GLY A 66 8.95 -8.82 -16.30
C GLY A 66 7.68 -9.66 -16.42
N LEU A 67 6.51 -9.02 -16.29
CA LEU A 67 5.20 -9.68 -16.39
C LEU A 67 4.95 -10.24 -17.80
N TRP A 68 5.30 -9.50 -18.83
CA TRP A 68 5.18 -9.97 -20.21
C TRP A 68 6.10 -11.16 -20.49
N GLY A 69 7.32 -11.13 -19.95
CA GLY A 69 8.25 -12.25 -20.03
C GLY A 69 7.75 -13.50 -19.30
N LEU A 70 7.14 -13.34 -18.11
CA LEU A 70 6.46 -14.43 -17.41
C LEU A 70 5.31 -14.99 -18.25
N TRP A 71 4.47 -14.12 -18.82
CA TRP A 71 3.36 -14.51 -19.69
C TRP A 71 3.83 -15.31 -20.91
N ARG A 72 4.91 -14.88 -21.58
CA ARG A 72 5.55 -15.61 -22.69
C ARG A 72 6.10 -16.98 -22.27
N ALA A 73 6.59 -17.09 -21.04
CA ALA A 73 7.22 -18.30 -20.51
C ALA A 73 6.22 -19.25 -19.82
N ARG A 74 4.93 -18.90 -19.74
CA ARG A 74 3.92 -19.63 -18.97
C ARG A 74 3.76 -21.09 -19.38
N ASP A 75 3.92 -21.42 -20.66
CA ASP A 75 3.73 -22.78 -21.16
C ASP A 75 4.94 -23.69 -20.85
N GLN A 76 6.07 -23.09 -20.44
CA GLN A 76 7.26 -23.79 -19.96
C GLN A 76 7.16 -24.13 -18.46
N VAL A 77 6.03 -23.78 -17.83
CA VAL A 77 5.77 -23.92 -16.40
C VAL A 77 5.08 -25.25 -16.11
N ILE A 78 5.82 -26.36 -16.14
CA ILE A 78 5.31 -27.68 -15.73
C ILE A 78 5.77 -27.99 -14.29
N GLY A 79 4.85 -27.93 -13.32
CA GLY A 79 4.90 -28.69 -12.04
C GLY A 79 5.93 -28.34 -10.93
N ARG A 80 6.57 -27.18 -10.90
CA ARG A 80 7.73 -26.86 -10.01
C ARG A 80 7.89 -25.37 -9.59
N TRP A 81 6.97 -24.70 -8.86
CA TRP A 81 7.01 -23.21 -8.96
C TRP A 81 6.80 -22.32 -7.74
N GLY A 82 6.19 -22.75 -6.63
CA GLY A 82 5.89 -21.80 -5.53
C GLY A 82 7.14 -21.14 -4.93
N LEU A 83 7.99 -21.94 -4.27
CA LEU A 83 9.15 -21.44 -3.53
C LEU A 83 10.27 -20.93 -4.43
N GLN A 84 10.49 -21.54 -5.59
CA GLN A 84 11.54 -21.11 -6.52
C GLN A 84 11.20 -19.78 -7.21
N THR A 85 9.92 -19.55 -7.56
CA THR A 85 9.48 -18.27 -8.09
C THR A 85 9.55 -17.19 -7.01
N LEU A 86 9.10 -17.48 -5.79
CA LEU A 86 9.26 -16.58 -4.65
C LEU A 86 10.74 -16.25 -4.41
N GLY A 87 11.61 -17.26 -4.47
CA GLY A 87 13.05 -17.06 -4.31
C GLY A 87 13.64 -16.15 -5.40
N ALA A 88 13.23 -16.33 -6.65
CA ALA A 88 13.64 -15.48 -7.76
C ALA A 88 13.17 -14.01 -7.58
N ILE A 89 11.94 -13.80 -7.12
CA ILE A 89 11.39 -12.48 -6.78
C ILE A 89 12.20 -11.84 -5.65
N LEU A 90 12.47 -12.56 -4.56
CA LEU A 90 13.27 -12.05 -3.44
C LEU A 90 14.70 -11.68 -3.84
N ILE A 91 15.31 -12.46 -4.74
CA ILE A 91 16.62 -12.11 -5.30
C ILE A 91 16.53 -10.81 -6.10
N GLY A 92 15.51 -10.65 -6.94
CA GLY A 92 15.31 -9.38 -7.67
C GLY A 92 15.17 -8.20 -6.74
N PHE A 93 14.31 -8.34 -5.73
CA PHE A 93 14.05 -7.34 -4.70
C PHE A 93 15.34 -6.94 -3.96
N GLY A 94 16.14 -7.93 -3.55
CA GLY A 94 17.41 -7.68 -2.86
C GLY A 94 18.49 -7.08 -3.78
N ILE A 95 18.51 -7.44 -5.07
CA ILE A 95 19.42 -6.83 -6.04
C ILE A 95 19.15 -5.33 -6.18
N TRP A 96 17.89 -4.90 -6.26
CA TRP A 96 17.55 -3.48 -6.31
C TRP A 96 18.12 -2.73 -5.11
N HIS A 97 17.80 -3.17 -3.90
CA HIS A 97 18.24 -2.52 -2.67
C HIS A 97 19.76 -2.52 -2.50
N ALA A 98 20.44 -3.58 -2.96
CA ALA A 98 21.90 -3.63 -2.96
C ALA A 98 22.49 -2.63 -3.96
N ILE A 99 21.92 -2.52 -5.17
CA ILE A 99 22.34 -1.53 -6.15
C ILE A 99 22.11 -0.12 -5.59
N ASP A 100 20.93 0.17 -5.07
CA ASP A 100 20.61 1.50 -4.56
C ASP A 100 21.52 1.89 -3.38
N SER A 101 21.71 0.98 -2.43
CA SER A 101 22.61 1.23 -1.29
C SER A 101 24.06 1.48 -1.72
N VAL A 102 24.59 0.66 -2.61
CA VAL A 102 26.00 0.79 -3.02
C VAL A 102 26.17 1.94 -3.99
N LEU A 103 25.40 1.96 -5.07
CA LEU A 103 25.55 2.94 -6.14
C LEU A 103 25.00 4.30 -5.72
N SER A 104 23.73 4.39 -5.32
CA SER A 104 23.08 5.67 -5.04
C SER A 104 23.56 6.29 -3.74
N HIS A 105 23.61 5.51 -2.65
CA HIS A 105 23.97 6.09 -1.33
C HIS A 105 25.47 6.28 -1.14
N TRP A 106 26.29 5.32 -1.54
CA TRP A 106 27.72 5.30 -1.17
C TRP A 106 28.63 5.78 -2.28
N VAL A 107 28.38 5.38 -3.54
CA VAL A 107 29.25 5.77 -4.67
C VAL A 107 28.86 7.14 -5.21
N LEU A 108 27.58 7.36 -5.53
CA LEU A 108 27.09 8.60 -6.10
C LEU A 108 26.73 9.62 -5.01
N GLY A 109 26.27 9.16 -3.85
CA GLY A 109 25.87 10.03 -2.74
C GLY A 109 24.68 10.92 -3.07
N ILE A 110 23.79 10.48 -3.95
CA ILE A 110 22.65 11.29 -4.46
C ILE A 110 21.47 11.34 -3.47
N HIS A 111 21.39 10.38 -2.56
CA HIS A 111 20.49 10.34 -1.40
C HIS A 111 21.05 9.39 -0.33
N ARG A 112 20.43 9.35 0.86
CA ARG A 112 20.71 8.39 1.94
C ARG A 112 19.38 7.89 2.48
N ILE A 113 19.35 6.71 3.13
CA ILE A 113 18.09 6.11 3.60
C ILE A 113 17.31 7.03 4.53
N LYS A 114 17.99 7.65 5.49
CA LYS A 114 17.38 8.52 6.48
C LYS A 114 18.26 9.73 6.74
N LEU A 115 17.99 10.80 5.99
CA LEU A 115 18.81 12.01 5.95
C LEU A 115 18.76 12.84 7.24
N ASP A 116 17.62 12.83 7.93
CA ASP A 116 17.38 13.53 9.19
C ASP A 116 17.98 12.81 10.41
N SER A 117 18.62 11.66 10.22
CA SER A 117 19.26 10.93 11.31
C SER A 117 20.63 11.51 11.68
N PRO A 118 21.00 11.54 12.98
CA PRO A 118 22.37 11.86 13.40
C PRO A 118 23.44 10.92 12.85
N ASN A 119 23.07 9.71 12.39
CA ASN A 119 23.98 8.76 11.79
C ASN A 119 23.35 8.07 10.56
N PRO A 120 23.37 8.73 9.38
CA PRO A 120 22.77 8.19 8.16
C PRO A 120 23.41 6.86 7.71
N LEU A 121 24.70 6.65 7.97
CA LEU A 121 25.39 5.43 7.58
C LEU A 121 24.84 4.19 8.29
N VAL A 122 24.45 4.31 9.57
CA VAL A 122 23.83 3.19 10.30
C VAL A 122 22.52 2.77 9.65
N TRP A 123 21.69 3.72 9.23
CA TRP A 123 20.44 3.43 8.54
C TRP A 123 20.67 2.77 7.18
N ASP A 124 21.64 3.24 6.41
CA ASP A 124 22.02 2.60 5.15
C ASP A 124 22.48 1.16 5.34
N LEU A 125 23.29 0.88 6.36
CA LEU A 125 23.76 -0.47 6.64
C LEU A 125 22.60 -1.37 7.06
N ILE A 126 21.73 -0.90 7.96
CA ILE A 126 20.54 -1.64 8.38
C ILE A 126 19.67 -1.97 7.16
N TRP A 127 19.41 -0.99 6.30
CA TRP A 127 18.59 -1.17 5.11
C TRP A 127 19.24 -2.13 4.09
N PHE A 128 20.53 -1.95 3.83
CA PHE A 128 21.30 -2.82 2.94
C PHE A 128 21.28 -4.28 3.41
N PHE A 129 21.47 -4.54 4.70
CA PHE A 129 21.43 -5.91 5.21
C PHE A 129 20.01 -6.47 5.27
N ALA A 130 19.03 -5.68 5.71
CA ALA A 130 17.66 -6.13 5.91
C ALA A 130 16.90 -6.34 4.59
N PHE A 131 17.09 -5.47 3.59
CA PHE A 131 16.34 -5.48 2.34
C PHE A 131 17.20 -5.82 1.11
N GLY A 132 18.52 -5.66 1.18
CA GLY A 132 19.45 -6.14 0.15
C GLY A 132 19.91 -7.58 0.41
N VAL A 133 20.73 -7.78 1.44
CA VAL A 133 21.43 -9.06 1.70
C VAL A 133 20.49 -10.17 2.15
N LEU A 134 19.61 -9.91 3.10
CA LEU A 134 18.71 -10.92 3.65
C LEU A 134 17.77 -11.52 2.58
N PRO A 135 17.08 -10.73 1.72
CA PRO A 135 16.27 -11.27 0.64
C PRO A 135 17.10 -12.04 -0.40
N LEU A 136 18.34 -11.63 -0.68
CA LEU A 136 19.25 -12.38 -1.55
C LEU A 136 19.55 -13.78 -0.99
N ILE A 137 19.91 -13.86 0.30
CA ILE A 137 20.22 -15.12 0.97
C ILE A 137 18.97 -16.01 1.02
N VAL A 138 17.84 -15.47 1.49
CA VAL A 138 16.58 -16.23 1.58
C VAL A 138 16.15 -16.72 0.20
N GLY A 139 16.16 -15.84 -0.80
CA GLY A 139 15.78 -16.20 -2.16
C GLY A 139 16.69 -17.26 -2.75
N PHE A 140 18.00 -17.18 -2.50
CA PHE A 140 18.97 -18.21 -2.89
C PHE A 140 18.69 -19.56 -2.24
N LEU A 141 18.41 -19.59 -0.94
CA LEU A 141 18.07 -20.81 -0.21
C LEU A 141 16.76 -21.43 -0.74
N LEU A 142 15.75 -20.62 -1.04
CA LEU A 142 14.50 -21.07 -1.64
C LEU A 142 14.70 -21.65 -3.04
N MET A 143 15.60 -21.07 -3.84
CA MET A 143 15.95 -21.62 -5.16
C MET A 143 16.74 -22.92 -5.08
N ARG A 144 17.46 -23.17 -3.98
CA ARG A 144 18.23 -24.40 -3.73
C ARG A 144 17.39 -25.55 -3.18
N ARG A 145 16.28 -25.26 -2.51
CA ARG A 145 15.35 -26.31 -2.07
C ARG A 145 14.81 -27.04 -3.31
N GLY A 146 15.16 -28.32 -3.42
CA GLY A 146 14.65 -29.21 -4.46
C GLY A 146 13.13 -29.29 -4.40
N THR A 147 12.53 -29.78 -5.47
CA THR A 147 11.09 -30.05 -5.59
C THR A 147 10.71 -31.24 -4.70
N GLY A 148 10.84 -31.11 -3.38
CA GLY A 148 9.97 -31.85 -2.48
C GLY A 148 8.58 -31.30 -2.74
N GLU A 149 7.59 -32.18 -2.94
CA GLU A 149 6.20 -31.76 -3.10
C GLU A 149 5.90 -30.67 -2.06
N PRO A 150 5.65 -29.42 -2.48
CA PRO A 150 5.06 -28.49 -1.56
C PRO A 150 3.72 -29.14 -1.26
N GLY A 151 3.55 -29.69 -0.06
CA GLY A 151 2.22 -30.06 0.41
C GLY A 151 1.36 -28.85 0.11
N LEU A 152 0.48 -28.99 -0.89
CA LEU A 152 -0.38 -27.91 -1.33
C LEU A 152 -1.16 -27.54 -0.08
N ARG A 153 -0.77 -26.45 0.60
CA ARG A 153 -1.80 -25.62 1.23
C ARG A 153 -2.61 -25.18 0.03
N SER A 154 -3.76 -25.83 -0.11
CA SER A 154 -4.66 -25.68 -1.25
C SER A 154 -4.73 -24.20 -1.62
N PRO A 155 -4.78 -23.80 -2.91
CA PRO A 155 -5.10 -22.43 -3.28
C PRO A 155 -6.31 -21.88 -2.50
N THR A 156 -7.23 -22.76 -2.08
CA THR A 156 -8.30 -22.48 -1.10
C THR A 156 -7.79 -21.90 0.22
N THR A 157 -6.75 -22.44 0.86
CA THR A 157 -6.20 -21.94 2.12
C THR A 157 -5.62 -20.54 1.97
N THR A 158 -4.88 -20.27 0.88
CA THR A 158 -4.33 -18.92 0.62
C THR A 158 -5.44 -17.92 0.35
N VAL A 159 -6.43 -18.29 -0.46
CA VAL A 159 -7.61 -17.45 -0.72
C VAL A 159 -8.43 -17.23 0.55
N MET A 160 -8.59 -18.24 1.39
CA MET A 160 -9.28 -18.13 2.68
C MET A 160 -8.51 -17.21 3.63
N LEU A 161 -7.18 -17.33 3.74
CA LEU A 161 -6.37 -16.45 4.58
C LEU A 161 -6.40 -15.00 4.10
N LEU A 162 -6.31 -14.77 2.79
CA LEU A 162 -6.46 -13.43 2.21
C LEU A 162 -7.88 -12.88 2.43
N GLY A 163 -8.90 -13.72 2.28
CA GLY A 163 -10.29 -13.36 2.56
C GLY A 163 -10.50 -13.00 4.02
N LEU A 164 -9.99 -13.82 4.95
CA LEU A 164 -10.05 -13.58 6.39
C LEU A 164 -9.28 -12.32 6.79
N LEU A 165 -8.10 -12.08 6.21
CA LEU A 165 -7.34 -10.85 6.45
C LEU A 165 -8.10 -9.62 5.94
N THR A 166 -8.66 -9.70 4.73
CA THR A 166 -9.44 -8.59 4.13
C THR A 166 -10.67 -8.29 4.96
N VAL A 167 -11.42 -9.32 5.37
CA VAL A 167 -12.57 -9.17 6.27
C VAL A 167 -12.14 -8.63 7.63
N GLY A 168 -11.03 -9.11 8.19
CA GLY A 168 -10.49 -8.65 9.46
C GLY A 168 -10.07 -7.18 9.42
N MET A 169 -9.39 -6.75 8.36
CA MET A 169 -9.04 -5.34 8.14
C MET A 169 -10.30 -4.48 7.90
N GLY A 170 -11.28 -4.99 7.17
CA GLY A 170 -12.58 -4.34 7.00
C GLY A 170 -13.31 -4.13 8.33
N LEU A 171 -13.39 -5.17 9.16
CA LEU A 171 -13.98 -5.10 10.51
C LEU A 171 -13.19 -4.17 11.44
N TRP A 172 -11.86 -4.14 11.32
CA TRP A 172 -11.02 -3.20 12.07
C TRP A 172 -11.29 -1.75 11.66
N ALA A 173 -11.42 -1.48 10.36
CA ALA A 173 -11.78 -0.16 9.84
C ALA A 173 -13.21 0.28 10.21
N MET A 174 -14.08 -0.65 10.62
CA MET A 174 -15.44 -0.34 11.10
C MET A 174 -15.48 0.12 12.57
N GLN A 175 -14.35 0.21 13.27
CA GLN A 175 -14.34 0.66 14.66
C GLN A 175 -14.67 2.15 14.76
N GLN A 176 -15.71 2.47 15.53
CA GLN A 176 -16.06 3.86 15.84
C GLN A 176 -15.04 4.47 16.83
N PRO A 177 -14.73 5.78 16.76
CA PRO A 177 -13.94 6.45 17.77
C PRO A 177 -14.58 6.29 19.17
N GLN A 178 -13.86 5.66 20.12
CA GLN A 178 -14.39 5.35 21.46
C GLN A 178 -14.83 6.59 22.24
N ASP A 179 -14.19 7.75 21.99
CA ASP A 179 -14.47 8.96 22.76
C ASP A 179 -15.62 9.81 22.18
N GLN A 180 -16.20 9.42 21.03
CA GLN A 180 -17.27 10.19 20.36
C GLN A 180 -18.36 9.28 19.74
N PRO A 181 -19.04 8.43 20.55
CA PRO A 181 -19.93 7.40 20.05
C PRO A 181 -21.22 7.93 19.43
N GLU A 182 -21.53 9.22 19.58
CA GLU A 182 -22.75 9.85 19.05
C GLU A 182 -22.55 10.46 17.67
N PHE A 183 -21.32 10.57 17.17
CA PHE A 183 -21.08 11.18 15.88
C PHE A 183 -21.39 10.21 14.74
N THR A 184 -21.92 10.74 13.64
CA THR A 184 -22.17 10.01 12.40
C THR A 184 -21.93 10.95 11.22
N THR A 185 -21.22 10.45 10.21
CA THR A 185 -21.00 11.18 8.96
C THR A 185 -22.09 10.78 7.98
N VAL A 186 -22.82 11.76 7.47
CA VAL A 186 -23.92 11.57 6.53
C VAL A 186 -23.61 12.28 5.24
N VAL A 187 -23.69 11.56 4.12
CA VAL A 187 -23.51 12.10 2.77
C VAL A 187 -24.86 12.22 2.11
N PHE A 188 -25.18 13.38 1.56
CA PHE A 188 -26.35 13.63 0.73
C PHE A 188 -25.95 13.90 -0.72
N ARG A 189 -26.94 13.93 -1.61
CA ARG A 189 -26.70 14.31 -3.01
C ARG A 189 -26.25 15.78 -3.09
N PRO A 190 -25.20 16.10 -3.86
CA PRO A 190 -24.81 17.49 -4.13
C PRO A 190 -25.98 18.30 -4.70
N GLY A 191 -26.22 19.49 -4.15
CA GLY A 191 -27.33 20.39 -4.54
C GLY A 191 -28.57 20.31 -3.64
N ASP A 192 -28.90 19.15 -3.08
CA ASP A 192 -30.08 18.94 -2.22
C ASP A 192 -29.72 18.82 -0.72
N GLY A 193 -28.41 18.76 -0.40
CA GLY A 193 -27.93 18.34 0.90
C GLY A 193 -28.32 19.26 2.06
N GLN A 194 -28.47 20.57 1.85
CA GLN A 194 -28.92 21.49 2.90
C GLN A 194 -30.37 21.23 3.33
N GLU A 195 -31.29 21.07 2.38
CA GLU A 195 -32.70 20.83 2.69
C GLU A 195 -32.89 19.43 3.31
N ALA A 196 -32.21 18.43 2.75
CA ALA A 196 -32.22 17.07 3.25
C ALA A 196 -31.63 16.98 4.68
N ALA A 197 -30.52 17.68 4.94
CA ALA A 197 -29.90 17.76 6.25
C ALA A 197 -30.83 18.39 7.29
N ILE A 198 -31.45 19.54 6.99
CA ILE A 198 -32.38 20.21 7.91
C ILE A 198 -33.57 19.30 8.25
N ARG A 199 -34.15 18.66 7.24
CA ARG A 199 -35.27 17.72 7.43
C ARG A 199 -34.87 16.53 8.29
N ALA A 200 -33.70 15.95 8.03
CA ALA A 200 -33.17 14.85 8.80
C ALA A 200 -32.87 15.26 10.25
N MET A 201 -32.32 16.46 10.50
CA MET A 201 -32.07 16.98 11.84
C MET A 201 -33.35 16.99 12.68
N PHE A 202 -34.43 17.58 12.16
CA PHE A 202 -35.70 17.65 12.87
C PHE A 202 -36.36 16.28 13.07
N ALA A 203 -36.30 15.40 12.07
CA ALA A 203 -36.91 14.07 12.16
C ALA A 203 -36.17 13.11 13.10
N THR A 204 -34.87 13.30 13.26
CA THR A 204 -34.00 12.38 14.01
C THR A 204 -33.56 12.91 15.38
N ASP A 205 -33.85 14.19 15.66
CA ASP A 205 -33.35 14.94 16.82
C ASP A 205 -31.82 15.00 16.83
N ALA A 206 -31.23 15.10 15.64
CA ALA A 206 -29.80 15.14 15.46
C ALA A 206 -29.28 16.58 15.51
N ARG A 207 -28.15 16.78 16.20
CA ARG A 207 -27.46 18.07 16.25
C ARG A 207 -26.37 18.10 15.20
N LEU A 208 -26.38 19.13 14.35
CA LEU A 208 -25.27 19.37 13.41
C LEU A 208 -23.99 19.72 14.18
N VAL A 209 -22.91 19.01 13.88
CA VAL A 209 -21.57 19.23 14.46
C VAL A 209 -20.68 19.95 13.45
N TRP A 210 -20.72 19.51 12.19
CA TRP A 210 -19.89 20.05 11.11
C TRP A 210 -20.52 19.76 9.74
N SER A 211 -20.21 20.57 8.73
CA SER A 211 -20.50 20.28 7.32
C SER A 211 -19.36 20.74 6.43
N ASP A 212 -19.24 20.11 5.26
CA ASP A 212 -18.36 20.59 4.20
C ASP A 212 -18.92 21.87 3.55
N THR A 213 -18.11 22.52 2.72
CA THR A 213 -18.48 23.78 2.05
C THR A 213 -19.52 23.56 0.95
N GLU A 214 -19.53 22.38 0.32
CA GLU A 214 -20.49 22.04 -0.75
C GLU A 214 -21.84 21.54 -0.20
N MET A 215 -21.98 21.46 1.14
CA MET A 215 -23.18 20.99 1.83
C MET A 215 -23.60 19.59 1.37
N SER A 216 -22.63 18.73 1.12
CA SER A 216 -22.79 17.35 0.65
C SER A 216 -22.45 16.34 1.74
N VAL A 217 -21.59 16.69 2.70
CA VAL A 217 -21.13 15.86 3.80
C VAL A 217 -21.37 16.58 5.13
N PHE A 218 -22.02 15.90 6.05
CA PHE A 218 -22.39 16.43 7.35
C PHE A 218 -21.96 15.48 8.45
N VAL A 219 -21.56 16.03 9.60
CA VAL A 219 -21.35 15.28 10.83
C VAL A 219 -22.46 15.66 11.79
N PHE A 220 -23.24 14.67 12.23
CA PHE A 220 -24.31 14.82 13.19
C PHE A 220 -23.99 14.12 14.50
N SER A 221 -24.41 14.71 15.61
CA SER A 221 -24.50 14.07 16.93
C SER A 221 -25.90 13.50 17.07
N VAL A 222 -26.03 12.18 17.14
CA VAL A 222 -27.30 11.48 17.20
C VAL A 222 -27.13 10.11 17.88
N ALA A 223 -28.17 9.66 18.57
CA ALA A 223 -28.18 8.32 19.16
C ALA A 223 -27.95 7.24 18.08
N PRO A 224 -27.09 6.23 18.33
CA PRO A 224 -26.79 5.17 17.36
C PRO A 224 -28.03 4.46 16.80
N SER A 225 -29.07 4.28 17.61
CA SER A 225 -30.34 3.66 17.22
C SER A 225 -31.12 4.43 16.15
N ARG A 226 -30.83 5.73 15.96
CA ARG A 226 -31.54 6.58 15.01
C ARG A 226 -30.78 6.80 13.71
N ARG A 227 -29.51 6.39 13.59
CA ARG A 227 -28.66 6.63 12.40
C ARG A 227 -29.31 6.12 11.11
N TRP A 228 -29.93 4.95 11.14
CA TRP A 228 -30.61 4.38 9.96
C TRP A 228 -31.70 5.28 9.38
N SER A 229 -32.35 6.10 10.20
CA SER A 229 -33.44 6.94 9.75
C SER A 229 -32.99 8.05 8.80
N PHE A 230 -31.70 8.42 8.76
CA PHE A 230 -31.17 9.38 7.78
C PHE A 230 -31.38 8.93 6.32
N TYR A 231 -31.36 7.62 6.04
CA TYR A 231 -31.66 7.09 4.71
C TYR A 231 -33.08 7.40 4.24
N GLN A 232 -34.04 7.50 5.17
CA GLN A 232 -35.42 7.88 4.85
C GLN A 232 -35.53 9.36 4.46
N HIS A 233 -34.49 10.15 4.72
CA HIS A 233 -34.43 11.58 4.48
C HIS A 233 -33.42 11.94 3.38
N GLY A 234 -33.10 10.98 2.50
CA GLY A 234 -32.29 11.22 1.31
C GLY A 234 -30.78 11.07 1.50
N ALA A 235 -30.33 10.53 2.64
CA ALA A 235 -28.92 10.20 2.81
C ALA A 235 -28.49 9.11 1.81
N LEU A 236 -27.36 9.33 1.16
CA LEU A 236 -26.67 8.36 0.33
C LEU A 236 -25.78 7.42 1.17
N LEU A 237 -25.24 7.95 2.26
CA LEU A 237 -24.34 7.24 3.16
C LEU A 237 -24.52 7.73 4.59
N VAL A 238 -24.51 6.81 5.56
CA VAL A 238 -24.56 7.12 6.99
C VAL A 238 -23.50 6.27 7.69
N SER A 239 -22.46 6.89 8.24
CA SER A 239 -21.40 6.16 8.94
C SER A 239 -21.93 5.57 10.25
N GLY A 240 -21.43 4.39 10.63
CA GLY A 240 -21.80 3.77 11.90
C GLY A 240 -23.26 3.31 12.00
N SER A 241 -24.00 3.25 10.89
CA SER A 241 -25.34 2.65 10.81
C SER A 241 -25.30 1.15 10.49
N GLY A 242 -24.12 0.49 10.42
CA GLY A 242 -24.01 -0.93 10.08
C GLY A 242 -23.63 -1.19 8.62
N LEU A 243 -23.74 -2.44 8.15
CA LEU A 243 -23.29 -2.82 6.80
C LEU A 243 -24.29 -2.33 5.73
N PRO A 244 -23.82 -1.69 4.63
CA PRO A 244 -22.42 -1.57 4.19
C PRO A 244 -21.71 -0.26 4.59
N ALA A 245 -22.37 0.69 5.25
CA ALA A 245 -21.85 2.05 5.49
C ALA A 245 -20.91 2.21 6.71
N GLY A 246 -20.73 1.15 7.49
CA GLY A 246 -19.80 1.12 8.64
C GLY A 246 -18.31 1.27 8.28
N CYS A 247 -17.93 1.13 7.01
CA CYS A 247 -16.53 1.20 6.56
C CYS A 247 -15.96 2.63 6.45
N PHE A 248 -16.78 3.66 6.69
CA PHE A 248 -16.41 5.07 6.52
C PHE A 248 -16.27 5.84 7.84
N ASP A 249 -16.21 5.15 8.97
CA ASP A 249 -15.88 5.84 10.22
C ASP A 249 -14.40 6.20 10.26
N TRP A 250 -14.16 7.46 10.60
CA TRP A 250 -12.87 8.13 10.63
C TRP A 250 -11.83 7.34 11.43
N SER A 251 -10.65 7.09 10.83
CA SER A 251 -9.49 6.61 11.58
C SER A 251 -8.82 7.79 12.27
N ARG A 252 -8.57 7.67 13.58
CA ARG A 252 -7.60 8.55 14.26
C ARG A 252 -6.22 8.30 13.66
N ALA A 253 -5.64 9.32 13.06
CA ALA A 253 -4.20 9.51 13.03
C ALA A 253 -3.85 10.44 14.20
#